data_AF-A0AAT9PTY6-F1
#
_entry.id   AF-A0AAT9PTY6-F1
#
_cell.length_a   1.000
_cell.length_b   1.000
_cell.length_c   1.000
_cell.angle_alpha   90.00
_cell.angle_beta   90.00
_cell.angle_gamma   90.00
#
_symmetry.space_group_name_H-M   'P 1'
#
loop_
_entity.id
_entity.type
_entity.pdbx_description
1 polymer ?
#
loop_
_entity_poly.entity_id
_entity_poly.type
_entity_poly.pdbx_seq_one_letter_code
_entity_poly.pdbx_strand_id
1 'polypeptide(L)'
;MAVTIGNRTYRNIEQWQVDFIATHAERKLKDIGKEINLDERRVGEILKLLGIKRTRHRKIYLPKTAEVEQELKNPYLSHVEIAVKYGVSDTCVAKRRKELNVKVRKKNYDTLLEQQVEQILLSLDLAFIKQKRIDKWSIDFYLGRKYCLDVHGKWAHSLKKIKERDKRKLLFMEESCYKYLVIHEEELVNKEKVAQKIKEFTMGFPC
;
A
#
# COMPACT_ATOMS: atom_id res chain seq x y z
N MET A 1 -21.80 30.75 27.69
CA MET A 1 -21.06 31.84 28.36
C MET A 1 -20.10 32.47 27.35
N ALA A 2 -19.86 33.78 27.41
CA ALA A 2 -18.90 34.42 26.50
C ALA A 2 -17.48 34.28 27.07
N VAL A 3 -16.52 33.91 26.22
CA VAL A 3 -15.11 33.74 26.59
C VAL A 3 -14.29 34.85 25.95
N THR A 4 -13.50 35.58 26.75
CA THR A 4 -12.66 36.67 26.27
C THR A 4 -11.19 36.25 26.28
N ILE A 5 -10.53 36.39 25.13
CA ILE A 5 -9.14 35.99 24.90
C ILE A 5 -8.40 37.20 24.30
N GLY A 6 -7.47 37.77 25.05
CA GLY A 6 -6.83 39.03 24.67
C GLY A 6 -7.87 40.15 24.50
N ASN A 7 -7.95 40.71 23.30
CA ASN A 7 -8.90 41.78 22.94
C ASN A 7 -10.17 41.30 22.21
N ARG A 8 -10.42 39.98 22.12
CA ARG A 8 -11.59 39.43 21.44
C ARG A 8 -12.49 38.63 22.38
N THR A 9 -13.80 38.79 22.21
CA THR A 9 -14.81 38.01 22.91
C THR A 9 -15.51 37.05 21.95
N TYR A 10 -15.53 35.78 22.31
CA TYR A 10 -16.15 34.70 21.57
C TYR A 10 -17.40 34.22 22.31
N ARG A 11 -18.50 34.03 21.58
CA ARG A 11 -19.79 33.55 22.14
C ARG A 11 -20.05 32.07 21.88
N ASN A 12 -19.23 31.46 21.03
CA ASN A 12 -19.42 30.13 20.47
C ASN A 12 -18.28 29.16 20.81
N ILE A 13 -17.46 29.51 21.81
CA ILE A 13 -16.42 28.65 22.36
C ILE A 13 -16.52 28.68 23.88
N GLU A 14 -16.08 27.60 24.50
CA GLU A 14 -16.08 27.42 25.95
C GLU A 14 -14.66 27.53 26.52
N GLN A 15 -14.54 27.90 27.80
CA GLN A 15 -13.24 28.16 28.42
C GLN A 15 -12.33 26.92 28.38
N TRP A 16 -12.89 25.72 28.59
CA TRP A 16 -12.12 24.48 28.51
C TRP A 16 -11.49 24.25 27.13
N GLN A 17 -12.12 24.72 26.04
CA GLN A 17 -11.54 24.61 24.69
C GLN A 17 -10.31 25.51 24.57
N VAL A 18 -10.33 26.69 25.20
CA VAL A 18 -9.18 27.60 25.25
C VAL A 18 -8.04 26.99 26.06
N ASP A 19 -8.36 26.42 27.22
CA ASP A 19 -7.39 25.76 28.10
C ASP A 19 -6.77 24.53 27.42
N PHE A 20 -7.59 23.75 26.70
CA PHE A 20 -7.14 22.61 25.91
C PHE A 20 -6.17 23.03 24.78
N ILE A 21 -6.48 24.13 24.08
CA ILE A 21 -5.61 24.69 23.03
C ILE A 21 -4.26 25.14 23.63
N ALA A 22 -4.27 25.78 24.79
CA ALA A 22 -3.07 26.29 25.45
C ALA A 22 -2.15 25.14 25.92
N THR A 23 -2.73 24.08 26.47
CA THR A 23 -2.00 22.91 27.01
C THR A 23 -1.41 21.99 25.95
N HIS A 24 -1.95 22.01 24.72
CA HIS A 24 -1.55 21.13 23.61
C HIS A 24 -0.96 21.89 22.42
N ALA A 25 -0.40 23.09 22.65
CA ALA A 25 0.06 24.00 21.59
C ALA A 25 1.16 23.40 20.67
N GLU A 26 1.86 22.37 21.14
CA GLU A 26 2.88 21.59 20.44
C GLU A 26 2.32 20.60 19.40
N ARG A 27 1.04 20.20 19.52
CA ARG A 27 0.37 19.33 18.53
C ARG A 27 0.01 20.11 17.26
N LYS A 28 -0.31 19.41 16.16
CA LYS A 28 -0.79 20.08 14.94
C LYS A 28 -2.17 20.71 15.19
N LEU A 29 -2.40 21.92 14.66
CA LEU A 29 -3.68 22.64 14.80
C LEU A 29 -4.88 21.82 14.35
N LYS A 30 -4.71 21.04 13.29
CA LYS A 30 -5.74 20.16 12.76
C LYS A 30 -6.16 19.08 13.75
N ASP A 31 -5.21 18.54 14.50
CA ASP A 31 -5.47 17.46 15.47
C ASP A 31 -6.17 18.04 16.71
N ILE A 32 -5.68 19.19 17.21
CA ILE A 32 -6.33 19.96 18.27
C ILE A 32 -7.78 20.31 17.88
N GLY A 33 -7.97 20.89 16.68
CA GLY A 33 -9.28 21.30 16.18
C GLY A 33 -10.27 20.15 16.04
N LYS A 34 -9.81 18.96 15.64
CA LYS A 34 -10.65 17.76 15.61
C LYS A 34 -11.13 17.34 17.00
N GLU A 35 -10.25 17.33 17.99
CA GLU A 35 -10.58 16.88 19.35
C GLU A 35 -11.60 17.80 20.03
N ILE A 36 -11.52 19.10 19.78
CA ILE A 36 -12.41 20.09 20.41
C ILE A 36 -13.52 20.61 19.49
N ASN A 37 -13.67 20.02 18.30
CA ASN A 37 -14.62 20.40 17.26
C ASN A 37 -14.55 21.90 16.87
N LEU A 38 -13.35 22.39 16.57
CA LEU A 38 -13.06 23.74 16.10
C LEU A 38 -12.25 23.73 14.80
N ASP A 39 -12.49 24.74 13.97
CA ASP A 39 -11.70 24.97 12.76
C ASP A 39 -10.23 25.26 13.10
N GLU A 40 -9.30 24.66 12.35
CA GLU A 40 -7.86 24.79 12.60
C GLU A 40 -7.35 26.24 12.54
N ARG A 41 -7.99 27.10 11.72
CA ARG A 41 -7.66 28.54 11.66
C ARG A 41 -8.06 29.21 12.95
N ARG A 42 -9.22 28.84 13.51
CA ARG A 42 -9.71 29.37 14.78
C ARG A 42 -8.77 28.99 15.94
N VAL A 43 -8.30 27.75 15.98
CA VAL A 43 -7.28 27.31 16.95
C VAL A 43 -6.01 28.16 16.82
N GLY A 44 -5.57 28.42 15.58
CA GLY A 44 -4.41 29.27 15.30
C GLY A 44 -4.60 30.73 15.72
N GLU A 45 -5.80 31.30 15.55
CA GLU A 45 -6.15 32.64 16.04
C GLU A 45 -6.09 32.72 17.57
N ILE A 46 -6.68 31.73 18.26
CA ILE A 46 -6.70 31.67 19.72
C ILE A 46 -5.27 31.61 20.27
N LEU A 47 -4.40 30.75 19.71
CA LEU A 47 -2.99 30.68 20.13
C LEU A 47 -2.25 32.01 19.93
N LYS A 48 -2.55 32.75 18.86
CA LYS A 48 -1.97 34.09 18.64
C LYS A 48 -2.44 35.09 19.69
N LEU A 49 -3.72 35.09 20.03
CA LEU A 49 -4.30 35.99 21.06
C LEU A 49 -3.77 35.67 22.46
N LEU A 50 -3.46 34.40 22.73
CA LEU A 50 -2.79 33.95 23.96
C LEU A 50 -1.28 34.23 23.97
N GLY A 51 -0.71 34.76 22.88
CA GLY A 51 0.73 35.05 22.78
C GLY A 51 1.62 33.80 22.67
N ILE A 52 1.03 32.62 22.43
CA ILE A 52 1.77 31.35 22.38
C ILE A 52 2.47 31.21 21.03
N LYS A 53 3.81 31.31 21.06
CA LYS A 53 4.65 31.07 19.88
C LYS A 53 4.82 29.57 19.67
N ARG A 54 4.26 29.07 18.57
CA ARG A 54 4.39 27.65 18.21
C ARG A 54 5.73 27.35 17.56
N THR A 55 6.33 26.23 17.93
CA THR A 55 7.44 25.62 17.20
C THR A 55 6.94 25.10 15.86
N ARG A 56 7.66 25.45 14.78
CA ARG A 56 7.35 24.87 13.46
C ARG A 56 7.76 23.41 13.47
N HIS A 57 6.83 22.51 13.16
CA HIS A 57 7.21 21.12 12.85
C HIS A 57 8.18 21.12 11.68
N ARG A 58 9.36 20.49 11.87
CA ARG A 58 10.34 20.33 10.79
C ARG A 58 9.75 19.40 9.73
N LYS A 59 9.81 19.83 8.48
CA LYS A 59 9.49 18.94 7.35
C LYS A 59 10.61 17.91 7.24
N ILE A 60 10.25 16.63 7.30
CA ILE A 60 11.17 15.54 6.98
C ILE A 60 11.19 15.44 5.45
N TYR A 61 12.39 15.48 4.87
CA TYR A 61 12.61 15.38 3.43
C TYR A 61 13.40 14.11 3.12
N LEU A 62 13.23 13.60 1.89
CA LEU A 62 14.09 12.56 1.36
C LEU A 62 15.56 13.02 1.40
N PRO A 63 16.49 12.20 1.93
CA PRO A 63 17.91 12.50 1.84
C PRO A 63 18.34 12.66 0.38
N LYS A 64 19.25 13.60 0.10
CA LYS A 64 19.82 13.82 -1.24
C LYS A 64 21.10 12.99 -1.42
N THR A 65 21.02 11.70 -1.14
CA THR A 65 22.13 10.76 -1.35
C THR A 65 21.97 10.02 -2.67
N ALA A 66 23.08 9.51 -3.21
CA ALA A 66 23.08 8.75 -4.47
C ALA A 66 22.19 7.49 -4.38
N GLU A 67 22.18 6.82 -3.23
CA GLU A 67 21.36 5.64 -2.95
C GLU A 67 19.86 5.94 -3.05
N VAL A 68 19.41 7.03 -2.40
CA VAL A 68 18.02 7.47 -2.45
C VAL A 68 17.63 7.85 -3.89
N GLU A 69 18.52 8.50 -4.63
CA GLU A 69 18.26 8.84 -6.02
C GLU A 69 18.12 7.60 -6.91
N GLN A 70 18.95 6.57 -6.71
CA GLN A 70 18.82 5.28 -7.42
C GLN A 70 17.49 4.58 -7.12
N GLU A 71 17.04 4.56 -5.86
CA GLU A 71 15.75 3.98 -5.49
C GLU A 71 14.57 4.78 -6.04
N LEU A 72 14.66 6.10 -6.06
CA LEU A 72 13.66 6.95 -6.68
C LEU A 72 13.57 6.69 -8.18
N LYS A 73 14.69 6.41 -8.84
CA LYS A 73 14.76 6.03 -10.26
C LYS A 73 14.19 4.65 -10.56
N ASN A 74 14.06 3.76 -9.56
CA ASN A 74 13.48 2.44 -9.75
C ASN A 74 11.96 2.53 -10.00
N PRO A 75 11.47 2.21 -11.22
CA PRO A 75 10.05 2.36 -11.57
C PRO A 75 9.16 1.27 -10.95
N TYR A 76 9.75 0.26 -10.32
CA TYR A 76 9.04 -0.88 -9.72
C TYR A 76 8.75 -0.71 -8.23
N LEU A 77 9.44 0.18 -7.52
CA LEU A 77 9.08 0.52 -6.14
C LEU A 77 7.91 1.51 -6.15
N SER A 78 6.91 1.28 -5.31
CA SER A 78 5.79 2.22 -5.15
C SER A 78 6.19 3.44 -4.33
N HIS A 79 5.37 4.50 -4.40
CA HIS A 79 5.57 5.68 -3.55
C HIS A 79 5.48 5.34 -2.06
N VAL A 80 4.56 4.42 -1.72
CA VAL A 80 4.29 4.02 -0.34
C VAL A 80 5.48 3.28 0.26
N GLU A 81 6.06 2.33 -0.48
CA GLU A 81 7.22 1.56 -0.01
C GLU A 81 8.43 2.45 0.30
N ILE A 82 8.72 3.40 -0.58
CA ILE A 82 9.80 4.37 -0.35
C ILE A 82 9.46 5.31 0.81
N ALA A 83 8.21 5.75 0.90
CA ALA A 83 7.76 6.63 1.97
C ALA A 83 7.91 6.00 3.36
N VAL A 84 7.50 4.74 3.50
CA VAL A 84 7.66 3.96 4.73
C VAL A 84 9.14 3.80 5.08
N LYS A 85 9.98 3.42 4.10
CA LYS A 85 11.42 3.21 4.31
C LYS A 85 12.13 4.47 4.84
N TYR A 86 11.80 5.64 4.31
CA TYR A 86 12.48 6.90 4.66
C TYR A 86 11.71 7.77 5.67
N GLY A 87 10.58 7.30 6.21
CA GLY A 87 9.77 8.05 7.17
C GLY A 87 9.22 9.37 6.61
N VAL A 88 8.91 9.41 5.31
CA VAL A 88 8.34 10.59 4.62
C VAL A 88 6.94 10.30 4.12
N SER A 89 6.24 11.30 3.61
CA SER A 89 4.96 11.06 2.92
C SER A 89 5.17 10.51 1.51
N ASP A 90 4.23 9.70 1.03
CA ASP A 90 4.14 9.20 -0.34
C ASP A 90 4.09 10.34 -1.38
N THR A 91 3.43 11.45 -1.02
CA THR A 91 3.40 12.70 -1.80
C THR A 91 4.78 13.35 -1.95
N CYS A 92 5.65 13.24 -0.94
CA CYS A 92 7.03 13.73 -1.01
C CYS A 92 7.82 12.92 -2.05
N VAL A 93 7.67 11.58 -2.03
CA VAL A 93 8.27 10.67 -3.00
C VAL A 93 7.76 10.95 -4.42
N ALA A 94 6.45 11.07 -4.59
CA ALA A 94 5.83 11.32 -5.88
C ALA A 94 6.33 12.62 -6.53
N LYS A 95 6.44 13.70 -5.73
CA LYS A 95 7.00 14.98 -6.21
C LYS A 95 8.45 14.82 -6.67
N ARG A 96 9.28 14.14 -5.87
CA ARG A 96 10.70 13.97 -6.20
C ARG A 96 10.91 13.10 -7.43
N ARG A 97 10.10 12.05 -7.61
CA ARG A 97 10.11 11.21 -8.82
C ARG A 97 9.65 11.95 -10.06
N LYS A 98 8.67 12.86 -9.93
CA LYS A 98 8.26 13.74 -11.02
C LYS A 98 9.41 14.65 -11.47
N GLU A 99 10.18 15.21 -10.53
CA GLU A 99 11.37 16.02 -10.83
C GLU A 99 12.46 15.21 -11.56
N LEU A 100 12.56 13.91 -11.25
CA LEU A 100 13.49 12.97 -11.91
C LEU A 100 12.92 12.35 -13.21
N ASN A 101 11.74 12.79 -13.68
CA ASN A 101 11.04 12.23 -14.84
C ASN A 101 10.78 10.71 -14.76
N VAL A 102 10.64 10.16 -13.54
CA VAL A 102 10.38 8.74 -13.33
C VAL A 102 8.88 8.46 -13.45
N LYS A 103 8.50 7.69 -14.47
CA LYS A 103 7.15 7.13 -14.59
C LYS A 103 7.06 5.84 -13.79
N VAL A 104 6.40 5.90 -12.63
CA VAL A 104 6.14 4.72 -11.81
C VAL A 104 5.23 3.76 -12.56
N ARG A 105 5.66 2.52 -12.70
CA ARG A 105 4.81 1.47 -13.24
C ARG A 105 3.83 1.07 -12.14
N LYS A 106 2.56 0.94 -12.50
CA LYS A 106 1.61 0.27 -11.61
C LYS A 106 2.16 -1.13 -11.37
N LYS A 107 2.43 -1.48 -10.11
CA LYS A 107 2.74 -2.86 -9.76
C LYS A 107 1.52 -3.69 -10.16
N ASN A 108 1.72 -4.56 -11.14
CA ASN A 108 0.72 -5.55 -11.57
C ASN A 108 1.01 -6.92 -10.92
N TYR A 109 1.86 -6.93 -9.90
CA TYR A 109 2.33 -8.11 -9.18
C TYR A 109 2.47 -7.75 -7.69
N ASP A 110 2.48 -8.75 -6.82
CA ASP A 110 2.44 -8.62 -5.37
C ASP A 110 1.16 -7.95 -4.86
N THR A 111 0.03 -8.32 -5.48
CA THR A 111 -1.30 -7.92 -5.02
C THR A 111 -1.63 -8.53 -3.66
N LEU A 112 -2.62 -7.98 -2.94
CA LEU A 112 -3.11 -8.58 -1.68
C LEU A 112 -3.54 -10.04 -1.85
N LEU A 113 -4.04 -10.42 -3.03
CA LEU A 113 -4.42 -11.80 -3.33
C LEU A 113 -3.19 -12.70 -3.48
N GLU A 114 -2.15 -12.24 -4.20
CA GLU A 114 -0.87 -12.94 -4.30
C GLU A 114 -0.22 -13.10 -2.92
N GLN A 115 -0.24 -12.07 -2.07
CA GLN A 115 0.28 -12.15 -0.70
C GLN A 115 -0.47 -13.18 0.15
N GLN A 116 -1.78 -13.31 -0.01
CA GLN A 116 -2.54 -14.35 0.69
C GLN A 116 -2.16 -15.76 0.24
N VAL A 117 -1.97 -15.98 -1.07
CA VAL A 117 -1.53 -17.26 -1.61
C VAL A 117 -0.09 -17.57 -1.21
N GLU A 118 0.80 -16.56 -1.19
CA GLU A 118 2.17 -16.69 -0.70
C GLU A 118 2.20 -17.24 0.74
N GLN A 119 1.39 -16.69 1.64
CA GLN A 119 1.33 -17.18 3.02
C GLN A 119 0.84 -18.63 3.10
N ILE A 120 -0.04 -19.06 2.20
CA ILE A 120 -0.47 -20.46 2.10
C ILE A 120 0.68 -21.33 1.58
N LEU A 121 1.40 -20.91 0.55
CA LEU A 121 2.55 -21.67 0.04
C LEU A 121 3.64 -21.84 1.10
N LEU A 122 3.95 -20.77 1.86
CA LEU A 122 4.90 -20.82 2.96
C LEU A 122 4.44 -21.74 4.11
N SER A 123 3.15 -21.74 4.45
CA SER A 123 2.63 -22.63 5.51
C SER A 123 2.62 -24.11 5.10
N LEU A 124 2.64 -24.37 3.79
CA LEU A 124 2.80 -25.71 3.21
C LEU A 124 4.26 -26.12 3.01
N ASP A 125 5.22 -25.29 3.42
CA ASP A 125 6.66 -25.47 3.20
C ASP A 125 7.03 -25.66 1.72
N LEU A 126 6.31 -24.96 0.83
CA LEU A 126 6.56 -24.99 -0.61
C LEU A 126 7.46 -23.83 -1.02
N ALA A 127 8.61 -24.15 -1.60
CA ALA A 127 9.46 -23.17 -2.26
C ALA A 127 8.82 -22.70 -3.59
N PHE A 128 9.00 -21.42 -3.92
CA PHE A 128 8.47 -20.83 -5.14
C PHE A 128 9.35 -19.71 -5.69
N ILE A 129 9.24 -19.48 -7.00
CA ILE A 129 9.77 -18.30 -7.69
C ILE A 129 8.60 -17.42 -8.09
N LYS A 130 8.53 -16.21 -7.54
CA LYS A 130 7.53 -15.21 -7.93
C LYS A 130 7.76 -14.72 -9.36
N GLN A 131 6.68 -14.47 -10.10
CA GLN A 131 6.71 -13.78 -11.40
C GLN A 131 7.65 -14.43 -12.43
N LYS A 132 7.73 -15.77 -12.43
CA LYS A 132 8.58 -16.52 -13.36
C LYS A 132 8.11 -16.30 -14.79
N ARG A 133 9.03 -15.89 -15.67
CA ARG A 133 8.78 -15.80 -17.11
C ARG A 133 8.96 -17.16 -17.76
N ILE A 134 7.93 -17.61 -18.48
CA ILE A 134 7.93 -18.82 -19.31
C ILE A 134 7.46 -18.37 -20.69
N ASP A 135 8.39 -18.30 -21.65
CA ASP A 135 8.15 -17.65 -22.93
C ASP A 135 7.58 -16.21 -22.71
N LYS A 136 6.49 -15.86 -23.39
CA LYS A 136 5.81 -14.57 -23.25
C LYS A 136 4.94 -14.45 -22.00
N TRP A 137 4.77 -15.51 -21.23
CA TRP A 137 3.87 -15.55 -20.07
C TRP A 137 4.61 -15.24 -18.76
N SER A 138 3.93 -14.51 -17.86
CA SER A 138 4.35 -14.35 -16.46
C SER A 138 3.51 -15.29 -15.62
N ILE A 139 4.12 -16.04 -14.71
CA ILE A 139 3.45 -16.91 -13.73
C ILE A 139 3.61 -16.30 -12.35
N ASP A 140 2.54 -16.17 -11.59
CA ASP A 140 2.60 -15.53 -10.27
C ASP A 140 3.49 -16.33 -9.31
N PHE A 141 3.32 -17.65 -9.25
CA PHE A 141 4.12 -18.56 -8.44
C PHE A 141 4.55 -19.80 -9.25
N TYR A 142 5.86 -19.94 -9.49
CA TYR A 142 6.44 -21.15 -10.08
C TYR A 142 7.05 -22.03 -9.00
N LEU A 143 6.52 -23.23 -8.81
CA LEU A 143 6.90 -24.12 -7.70
C LEU A 143 8.05 -25.08 -8.08
N GLY A 144 8.62 -24.93 -9.29
CA GLY A 144 9.56 -25.91 -9.84
C GLY A 144 8.86 -27.07 -10.54
N ARG A 145 9.64 -27.93 -11.20
CA ARG A 145 9.16 -29.15 -11.87
C ARG A 145 7.94 -28.95 -12.78
N LYS A 146 7.88 -27.80 -13.46
CA LYS A 146 6.78 -27.38 -14.33
C LYS A 146 5.41 -27.19 -13.64
N TYR A 147 5.38 -26.97 -12.33
CA TYR A 147 4.16 -26.57 -11.60
C TYR A 147 4.06 -25.03 -11.53
N CYS A 148 2.95 -24.51 -12.03
CA CYS A 148 2.68 -23.09 -12.16
C CYS A 148 1.35 -22.76 -11.47
N LEU A 149 1.33 -21.66 -10.72
CA LEU A 149 0.14 -21.14 -10.05
C LEU A 149 -0.04 -19.65 -10.38
N ASP A 150 -1.26 -19.29 -10.76
CA ASP A 150 -1.70 -17.91 -10.99
C ASP A 150 -2.85 -17.54 -10.05
N VAL A 151 -2.96 -16.25 -9.71
CA VAL A 151 -4.01 -15.72 -8.84
C VAL A 151 -4.89 -14.73 -9.61
N HIS A 152 -6.14 -15.10 -9.82
CA HIS A 152 -7.06 -14.33 -10.66
C HIS A 152 -8.04 -13.49 -9.82
N GLY A 153 -7.94 -12.17 -9.92
CA GLY A 153 -8.94 -11.23 -9.40
C GLY A 153 -10.24 -11.25 -10.20
N LYS A 154 -11.40 -11.21 -9.52
CA LYS A 154 -12.74 -11.30 -10.10
C LYS A 154 -12.98 -10.26 -11.20
N TRP A 155 -12.64 -9.00 -10.92
CA TRP A 155 -12.90 -7.92 -11.86
C TRP A 155 -11.94 -7.96 -13.05
N ALA A 156 -10.62 -8.09 -12.83
CA ALA A 156 -9.62 -8.04 -13.89
C ALA A 156 -9.79 -9.18 -14.92
N HIS A 157 -10.08 -10.39 -14.44
CA HIS A 157 -10.28 -11.57 -15.28
C HIS A 157 -11.71 -11.73 -15.81
N SER A 158 -12.62 -10.80 -15.48
CA SER A 158 -13.95 -10.75 -16.11
C SER A 158 -13.90 -10.17 -17.55
N LEU A 159 -12.89 -9.37 -17.86
CA LEU A 159 -12.74 -8.64 -19.12
C LEU A 159 -12.52 -9.60 -20.30
N LYS A 160 -13.27 -9.44 -21.40
CA LYS A 160 -13.21 -10.32 -22.59
C LYS A 160 -11.78 -10.52 -23.12
N LYS A 161 -11.02 -9.43 -23.26
CA LYS A 161 -9.62 -9.46 -23.71
C LYS A 161 -8.72 -10.29 -22.79
N ILE A 162 -8.96 -10.26 -21.49
CA ILE A 162 -8.20 -11.04 -20.51
C ILE A 162 -8.62 -12.50 -20.57
N LYS A 163 -9.92 -12.80 -20.64
CA LYS A 163 -10.41 -14.19 -20.84
C LYS A 163 -9.81 -14.87 -22.08
N GLU A 164 -9.73 -14.15 -23.20
CA GLU A 164 -9.10 -14.67 -24.44
C GLU A 164 -7.58 -14.86 -24.28
N ARG A 165 -6.92 -14.02 -23.47
CA ARG A 165 -5.51 -14.19 -23.14
C ARG A 165 -5.29 -15.39 -22.22
N ASP A 166 -6.14 -15.58 -21.21
CA ASP A 166 -6.06 -16.67 -20.25
C ASP A 166 -6.26 -18.03 -20.93
N LYS A 167 -7.21 -18.13 -21.88
CA LYS A 167 -7.39 -19.32 -22.72
C LYS A 167 -6.13 -19.69 -23.50
N ARG A 168 -5.47 -18.70 -24.12
CA ARG A 168 -4.20 -18.93 -24.84
C ARG A 168 -3.06 -19.31 -23.92
N LYS A 169 -3.03 -18.75 -22.71
CA LYS A 169 -2.04 -19.12 -21.70
C LYS A 169 -2.23 -20.57 -21.25
N LEU A 170 -3.47 -20.97 -20.95
CA LEU A 170 -3.80 -22.34 -20.55
C LEU A 170 -3.37 -23.35 -21.63
N LEU A 171 -3.77 -23.12 -22.89
CA LEU A 171 -3.40 -23.97 -24.01
C LEU A 171 -1.88 -24.12 -24.13
N PHE A 172 -1.13 -23.01 -24.06
CA PHE A 172 0.32 -23.04 -24.10
C PHE A 172 0.94 -23.85 -22.95
N MET A 173 0.41 -23.72 -21.73
CA MET A 173 0.91 -24.48 -20.58
C MET A 173 0.68 -25.97 -20.77
N GLU A 174 -0.50 -26.37 -21.24
CA GLU A 174 -0.84 -27.77 -21.54
C GLU A 174 0.08 -28.34 -22.63
N GLU A 175 0.21 -27.66 -23.78
CA GLU A 175 1.07 -28.06 -24.90
C GLU A 175 2.56 -28.16 -24.50
N SER A 176 3.00 -27.33 -23.55
CA SER A 176 4.37 -27.31 -23.04
C SER A 176 4.61 -28.27 -21.85
N CYS A 177 3.61 -29.08 -21.51
CA CYS A 177 3.58 -30.02 -20.39
C CYS A 177 3.81 -29.37 -19.02
N TYR A 178 3.32 -28.15 -18.82
CA TYR A 178 3.24 -27.51 -17.51
C TYR A 178 1.93 -27.88 -16.82
N LYS A 179 2.02 -28.20 -15.54
CA LYS A 179 0.84 -28.30 -14.68
C LYS A 179 0.50 -26.88 -14.23
N TYR A 180 -0.73 -26.46 -14.49
CA TYR A 180 -1.17 -25.09 -14.28
C TYR A 180 -2.42 -25.05 -13.41
N LEU A 181 -2.34 -24.32 -12.30
CA LEU A 181 -3.44 -24.09 -11.37
C LEU A 181 -3.77 -22.61 -11.29
N VAL A 182 -5.06 -22.29 -11.31
CA VAL A 182 -5.55 -20.94 -11.02
C VAL A 182 -6.28 -20.94 -9.68
N ILE A 183 -5.93 -19.98 -8.83
CA ILE A 183 -6.67 -19.65 -7.62
C ILE A 183 -7.47 -18.38 -7.89
N HIS A 184 -8.79 -18.49 -7.87
CA HIS A 184 -9.66 -17.32 -8.03
C HIS A 184 -9.83 -16.59 -6.70
N GLU A 185 -9.97 -15.26 -6.75
CA GLU A 185 -10.20 -14.39 -5.58
C GLU A 185 -11.30 -14.91 -4.65
N GLU A 186 -12.37 -15.45 -5.22
CA GLU A 186 -13.55 -15.96 -4.51
C GLU A 186 -13.21 -17.19 -3.65
N GLU A 187 -12.19 -17.97 -4.02
CA GLU A 187 -11.74 -19.15 -3.29
C GLU A 187 -10.98 -18.77 -2.01
N LEU A 188 -10.32 -17.60 -2.00
CA LEU A 188 -9.51 -17.13 -0.86
C LEU A 188 -10.34 -16.76 0.38
N VAL A 189 -11.67 -16.71 0.25
CA VAL A 189 -12.59 -16.64 1.40
C VAL A 189 -12.40 -17.84 2.32
N ASN A 190 -12.07 -19.02 1.78
CA ASN A 190 -11.75 -20.21 2.54
C ASN A 190 -10.31 -20.68 2.26
N LYS A 191 -9.36 -20.13 3.03
CA LYS A 191 -7.92 -20.39 2.89
C LYS A 191 -7.56 -21.87 3.11
N GLU A 192 -8.26 -22.58 3.98
CA GLU A 192 -8.01 -24.01 4.23
C GLU A 192 -8.34 -24.84 2.99
N LYS A 193 -9.46 -24.55 2.33
CA LYS A 193 -9.82 -25.20 1.07
C LYS A 193 -8.81 -24.91 -0.03
N VAL A 194 -8.30 -23.67 -0.11
CA VAL A 194 -7.23 -23.31 -1.06
C VAL A 194 -5.95 -24.07 -0.74
N ALA A 195 -5.56 -24.16 0.53
CA ALA A 195 -4.40 -24.93 0.96
C ALA A 195 -4.52 -26.41 0.58
N GLN A 196 -5.70 -27.01 0.80
CA GLN A 196 -5.98 -28.40 0.40
C GLN A 196 -5.91 -28.58 -1.11
N LYS A 197 -6.48 -27.64 -1.89
CA LYS A 197 -6.40 -27.63 -3.36
C LYS A 197 -4.96 -27.56 -3.86
N ILE A 198 -4.12 -26.73 -3.22
CA ILE A 198 -2.70 -26.63 -3.55
C ILE A 198 -1.97 -27.92 -3.19
N LYS A 199 -2.23 -28.51 -2.00
CA LYS A 199 -1.66 -29.81 -1.61
C LYS A 199 -1.98 -30.89 -2.64
N GLU A 200 -3.26 -31.03 -3.02
CA GLU A 200 -3.71 -32.00 -4.01
C GLU A 200 -3.02 -31.81 -5.36
N PHE A 201 -2.90 -30.55 -5.78
CA PHE A 201 -2.16 -30.19 -6.98
C PHE A 201 -0.69 -30.58 -6.91
N THR A 202 -0.03 -30.43 -5.75
CA THR A 202 1.40 -30.72 -5.57
C THR A 202 1.71 -32.15 -5.12
N MET A 203 0.72 -33.03 -4.87
CA MET A 203 0.94 -34.43 -4.46
C MET A 203 1.84 -35.22 -5.42
N GLY A 204 1.94 -34.82 -6.68
CA GLY A 204 2.83 -35.41 -7.67
C GLY A 204 4.25 -34.84 -7.67
N PHE A 205 4.71 -34.22 -6.58
CA PHE A 205 6.11 -33.85 -6.40
C PHE A 205 6.92 -35.12 -6.11
N PRO A 206 7.86 -35.55 -6.97
CA PRO A 206 8.72 -36.68 -6.64
C PRO A 206 9.44 -36.44 -5.30
N CYS A 207 9.37 -37.41 -4.41
CA CYS A 207 10.12 -37.44 -3.15
C CYS A 207 11.62 -37.24 -3.41
#